data_AF-A0A9P8XXX1-F1
#
_entry.id   AF-A0A9P8XXX1-F1
#
_cell.length_a   1.000
_cell.length_b   1.000
_cell.length_c   1.000
_cell.angle_alpha   90.00
_cell.angle_beta   90.00
_cell.angle_gamma   90.00
#
_symmetry.space_group_name_H-M   'P 1'
#
loop_
_entity.id
_entity.type
_entity.pdbx_description
1 polymer ?
#
loop_
_entity_poly.entity_id
_entity_poly.type
_entity_poly.pdbx_seq_one_letter_code
_entity_poly.pdbx_strand_id
1 'polypeptide(L)'
;MPAANKATGSTILVGPDQDDARALLFGAGSPRTLPMKVIVCGLGRTGTASMQAALGILGIPAYHSFNLWQDSLANIRLWDRAFDAKYNTSQGAMMLSRNGFDAILGSYSAVVDVPGAFFGAELAALYPDAKVVILNRDPEAWFASCQATFTQRAQPLRQALLRLVTWWDPRVRALAANLDKKQAEVWRFEWHDEDAREKALAFFEGYYGECRARIAPGRRIEFTVQDGWAPLCEFLGVEVPSVVGEDGVRREVPFPRTNESASFAQTRQKFAGPILQQAKWDWLTRIGLVAAVGQAVFISRRVWLPVVMRVVQTGTAVLGGGSGAAFGRLK
;
A
#
# COMPACT_ATOMS: atom_id res chain seq x y z
N MET A 1 37.41 32.47 -18.94
CA MET A 1 36.08 32.99 -18.57
C MET A 1 35.09 32.49 -19.63
N PRO A 2 33.97 31.84 -19.25
CA PRO A 2 32.88 32.49 -18.52
C PRO A 2 32.19 31.68 -17.40
N ALA A 3 31.50 32.46 -16.54
CA ALA A 3 30.27 32.22 -15.78
C ALA A 3 30.09 30.94 -14.93
N ALA A 4 30.30 31.11 -13.62
CA ALA A 4 29.73 30.28 -12.57
C ALA A 4 28.21 30.47 -12.49
N ASN A 5 27.45 29.38 -12.55
CA ASN A 5 26.02 29.37 -12.25
C ASN A 5 25.83 28.80 -10.84
N LYS A 6 25.38 29.66 -9.91
CA LYS A 6 25.08 29.29 -8.51
C LYS A 6 23.79 28.47 -8.49
N ALA A 7 23.92 27.17 -8.23
CA ALA A 7 22.80 26.32 -7.86
C ALA A 7 22.38 26.65 -6.41
N THR A 8 21.26 27.35 -6.25
CA THR A 8 20.54 27.45 -4.97
C THR A 8 19.82 26.12 -4.72
N GLY A 9 20.53 25.18 -4.09
CA GLY A 9 19.95 23.94 -3.57
C GLY A 9 19.12 24.22 -2.32
N SER A 10 17.81 24.28 -2.47
CA SER A 10 16.86 24.12 -1.36
C SER A 10 16.76 22.63 -1.04
N THR A 11 17.72 22.12 -0.29
CA THR A 11 17.63 20.79 0.35
C THR A 11 16.57 20.87 1.45
N ILE A 12 15.35 20.44 1.14
CA ILE A 12 14.37 20.11 2.19
C ILE A 12 14.86 18.79 2.79
N LEU A 13 15.60 18.90 3.89
CA LEU A 13 15.92 17.78 4.76
C LEU A 13 14.61 17.27 5.38
N VAL A 14 13.98 16.28 4.74
CA VAL A 14 12.99 15.44 5.42
C VAL A 14 13.81 14.48 6.29
N GLY A 15 14.08 14.88 7.52
CA GLY A 15 14.69 13.99 8.51
C GLY A 15 13.79 12.78 8.80
N PRO A 16 14.35 11.64 9.22
CA PRO A 16 13.55 10.52 9.69
C PRO A 16 12.73 10.95 10.91
N ASP A 17 11.42 10.75 10.84
CA ASP A 17 10.49 11.05 11.93
C ASP A 17 10.89 10.25 13.18
N GLN A 18 11.52 10.91 14.16
CA GLN A 18 12.11 10.26 15.35
C GLN A 18 11.05 9.60 16.24
N ASP A 19 9.78 9.98 16.10
CA ASP A 19 8.67 9.43 16.86
C ASP A 19 8.30 8.00 16.42
N ASP A 20 8.51 7.66 15.14
CA ASP A 20 8.20 6.34 14.57
C ASP A 20 9.24 5.27 14.92
N ALA A 21 10.48 5.67 15.19
CA ALA A 21 11.54 4.76 15.63
C ALA A 21 11.34 4.36 17.10
N ARG A 22 10.91 5.30 17.95
CA ARG A 22 10.55 5.03 19.36
C ARG A 22 9.34 4.10 19.48
N ALA A 23 8.34 4.25 18.61
CA ALA A 23 7.16 3.39 18.57
C ALA A 23 7.52 1.90 18.30
N LEU A 24 8.57 1.66 17.51
CA LEU A 24 9.11 0.32 17.24
C LEU A 24 10.04 -0.18 18.36
N LEU A 25 10.83 0.72 18.98
CA LEU A 25 11.74 0.40 20.08
C LEU A 25 11.03 0.09 21.41
N PHE A 26 9.80 0.59 21.62
CA PHE A 26 9.04 0.47 22.88
C PHE A 26 7.63 -0.11 22.74
N GLY A 27 7.34 -0.90 21.69
CA GLY A 27 6.14 -1.74 21.68
C GLY A 27 4.80 -1.02 21.47
N ALA A 28 4.72 -0.15 20.46
CA ALA A 28 3.46 0.44 20.01
C ALA A 28 2.89 -0.20 18.72
N GLY A 29 3.38 -1.40 18.36
CA GLY A 29 2.61 -2.29 17.48
C GLY A 29 1.55 -2.99 18.34
N SER A 30 0.28 -2.96 17.93
CA SER A 30 -0.75 -3.76 18.63
C SER A 30 -0.26 -5.20 18.75
N PRO A 31 -0.30 -5.80 19.95
CA PRO A 31 0.13 -7.18 20.12
C PRO A 31 -0.66 -8.06 19.18
N ARG A 32 0.01 -9.06 18.61
CA ARG A 32 -0.63 -10.06 17.76
C ARG A 32 -1.85 -10.64 18.47
N THR A 33 -3.03 -10.47 17.89
CA THR A 33 -4.30 -10.94 18.44
C THR A 33 -4.63 -12.35 17.97
N LEU A 34 -4.09 -12.78 16.82
CA LEU A 34 -4.28 -14.12 16.28
C LEU A 34 -2.94 -14.81 16.00
N PRO A 35 -2.69 -16.04 16.45
CA PRO A 35 -1.41 -16.72 16.23
C PRO A 35 -1.12 -16.93 14.74
N MET A 36 0.16 -16.85 14.32
CA MET A 36 0.55 -17.14 12.94
C MET A 36 0.50 -18.65 12.75
N LYS A 37 -0.43 -19.12 11.93
CA LYS A 37 -0.65 -20.55 11.66
C LYS A 37 -0.08 -20.98 10.31
N VAL A 38 -0.25 -20.15 9.27
CA VAL A 38 0.10 -20.50 7.89
C VAL A 38 0.86 -19.37 7.20
N ILE A 39 2.02 -19.69 6.65
CA ILE A 39 2.79 -18.79 5.78
C ILE A 39 2.72 -19.36 4.38
N VAL A 40 2.16 -18.59 3.44
CA VAL A 40 2.10 -19.00 2.04
C VAL A 40 3.19 -18.30 1.26
N CYS A 41 4.23 -19.05 0.91
CA CYS A 41 5.25 -18.63 -0.03
C CYS A 41 4.69 -18.75 -1.45
N GLY A 42 3.79 -17.84 -1.82
CA GLY A 42 3.19 -17.79 -3.16
C GLY A 42 3.35 -16.41 -3.77
N LEU A 43 4.11 -16.33 -4.86
CA LEU A 43 4.22 -15.08 -5.63
C LEU A 43 2.85 -14.70 -6.23
N GLY A 44 2.68 -13.41 -6.53
CA GLY A 44 1.49 -12.96 -7.25
C GLY A 44 1.29 -13.78 -8.53
N ARG A 45 0.03 -14.08 -8.86
CA ARG A 45 -0.39 -14.88 -10.03
C ARG A 45 -0.16 -16.39 -9.95
N THR A 46 0.17 -16.95 -8.78
CA THR A 46 0.19 -18.42 -8.55
C THR A 46 -1.10 -18.99 -7.95
N GLY A 47 -2.19 -18.22 -7.91
CA GLY A 47 -3.46 -18.63 -7.30
C GLY A 47 -3.65 -18.14 -5.87
N THR A 48 -2.90 -17.11 -5.48
CA THR A 48 -2.92 -16.51 -4.13
C THR A 48 -4.31 -16.07 -3.66
N ALA A 49 -5.15 -15.52 -4.54
CA ALA A 49 -6.51 -15.11 -4.19
C ALA A 49 -7.40 -16.32 -3.87
N SER A 50 -7.30 -17.40 -4.64
CA SER A 50 -7.96 -18.67 -4.33
C SER A 50 -7.48 -19.26 -3.01
N MET A 51 -6.17 -19.20 -2.75
CA MET A 51 -5.60 -19.62 -1.48
C MET A 51 -6.10 -18.77 -0.30
N GLN A 52 -6.18 -17.44 -0.44
CA GLN A 52 -6.76 -16.56 0.57
C GLN A 52 -8.21 -16.96 0.88
N ALA A 53 -9.02 -17.18 -0.16
CA ALA A 53 -10.41 -17.62 -0.01
C ALA A 53 -10.50 -19.01 0.66
N ALA A 54 -9.63 -19.95 0.28
CA ALA A 54 -9.60 -21.28 0.85
C ALA A 54 -9.27 -21.24 2.36
N LEU A 55 -8.23 -20.50 2.75
CA LEU A 55 -7.90 -20.28 4.16
C LEU A 55 -9.04 -19.60 4.92
N GLY A 56 -9.75 -18.65 4.29
CA GLY A 56 -10.95 -18.03 4.85
C GLY A 56 -12.07 -19.04 5.15
N ILE A 57 -12.33 -19.98 4.24
CA ILE A 57 -13.31 -21.06 4.44
C ILE A 57 -12.88 -21.97 5.61
N LEU A 58 -11.58 -22.21 5.77
CA LEU A 58 -11.02 -22.95 6.91
C LEU A 58 -11.00 -22.16 8.23
N GLY A 59 -11.54 -20.92 8.25
CA GLY A 59 -11.53 -20.06 9.44
C GLY A 59 -10.15 -19.49 9.79
N ILE A 60 -9.23 -19.46 8.82
CA ILE A 60 -7.88 -18.93 8.97
C ILE A 60 -7.80 -17.57 8.25
N PRO A 61 -7.98 -16.43 8.96
CA PRO A 61 -7.95 -15.12 8.32
C PRO A 61 -6.56 -14.84 7.73
N ALA A 62 -6.52 -14.59 6.43
CA ALA A 62 -5.29 -14.46 5.66
C ALA A 62 -5.10 -13.03 5.11
N TYR A 63 -3.95 -12.42 5.40
CA TYR A 63 -3.52 -11.17 4.80
C TYR A 63 -3.14 -11.42 3.33
N HIS A 64 -3.62 -10.58 2.40
CA HIS A 64 -3.35 -10.67 0.97
C HIS A 64 -3.03 -9.28 0.39
N SER A 65 -2.50 -9.24 -0.83
CA SER A 65 -2.25 -7.97 -1.56
C SER A 65 -3.48 -7.07 -1.68
N PHE A 66 -4.70 -7.63 -1.61
CA PHE A 66 -5.95 -6.88 -1.63
C PHE A 66 -6.22 -6.12 -0.33
N ASN A 67 -5.68 -6.61 0.79
CA ASN A 67 -5.74 -5.93 2.08
C ASN A 67 -4.86 -4.68 2.07
N LEU A 68 -3.70 -4.71 1.40
CA LEU A 68 -2.83 -3.54 1.27
C LEU A 68 -3.54 -2.32 0.65
N TRP A 69 -4.45 -2.53 -0.30
CA TRP A 69 -5.25 -1.44 -0.86
C TRP A 69 -6.15 -0.84 0.23
N GLN A 70 -6.70 -1.66 1.11
CA GLN A 70 -7.64 -1.26 2.16
C GLN A 70 -6.97 -0.89 3.50
N ASP A 71 -5.66 -1.08 3.62
CA ASP A 71 -4.88 -0.80 4.83
C ASP A 71 -4.75 0.68 5.19
N SER A 72 -4.44 0.93 6.46
CA SER A 72 -4.08 2.25 6.95
C SER A 72 -2.76 2.75 6.33
N LEU A 73 -2.59 4.06 6.26
CA LEU A 73 -1.33 4.67 5.81
C LEU A 73 -0.13 4.17 6.64
N ALA A 74 -0.32 3.97 7.94
CA ALA A 74 0.72 3.45 8.84
C ALA A 74 1.17 2.03 8.45
N ASN A 75 0.22 1.14 8.14
CA ASN A 75 0.53 -0.22 7.69
C ASN A 75 1.26 -0.24 6.33
N ILE A 76 0.84 0.61 5.39
CA ILE A 76 1.52 0.73 4.09
C ILE A 76 2.99 1.17 4.29
N ARG A 77 3.23 2.16 5.15
CA ARG A 77 4.59 2.62 5.50
C ARG A 77 5.43 1.57 6.23
N LEU A 78 4.81 0.73 7.06
CA LEU A 78 5.50 -0.39 7.70
C LEU A 78 5.99 -1.41 6.66
N TRP A 79 5.21 -1.70 5.63
CA TRP A 79 5.67 -2.52 4.51
C TRP A 79 6.82 -1.86 3.75
N ASP A 80 6.76 -0.56 3.49
CA ASP A 80 7.85 0.17 2.83
C ASP A 80 9.16 0.07 3.62
N ARG A 81 9.09 0.21 4.95
CA ARG A 81 10.24 0.03 5.86
C ARG A 81 10.77 -1.40 5.87
N ALA A 82 9.88 -2.39 5.77
CA ALA A 82 10.29 -3.79 5.67
C ALA A 82 11.04 -4.06 4.34
N PHE A 83 10.61 -3.45 3.24
CA PHE A 83 11.33 -3.51 1.97
C PHE A 83 12.71 -2.85 2.08
N ASP A 84 12.78 -1.64 2.64
CA ASP A 84 14.05 -0.94 2.87
C ASP A 84 14.99 -1.84 3.68
N ALA A 85 14.51 -2.45 4.76
CA ALA A 85 15.33 -3.32 5.61
C ALA A 85 15.86 -4.57 4.91
N LYS A 86 15.11 -5.15 3.97
CA LYS A 86 15.53 -6.36 3.25
C LYS A 86 16.37 -6.07 2.01
N TYR A 87 16.02 -5.04 1.25
CA TYR A 87 16.56 -4.79 -0.09
C TYR A 87 17.47 -3.56 -0.17
N ASN A 88 17.45 -2.68 0.83
CA ASN A 88 18.27 -1.48 0.92
C ASN A 88 19.06 -1.47 2.25
N THR A 89 20.25 -2.07 2.22
CA THR A 89 21.13 -2.34 3.37
C THR A 89 21.58 -1.11 4.18
N SER A 90 21.17 0.10 3.81
CA SER A 90 21.43 1.33 4.53
C SER A 90 20.49 1.59 5.72
N GLN A 91 19.37 0.86 5.86
CA GLN A 91 18.42 1.06 6.95
C GLN A 91 17.94 -0.24 7.62
N GLY A 92 18.26 -0.41 8.91
CA GLY A 92 17.40 -1.02 9.94
C GLY A 92 17.07 -2.53 9.86
N ALA A 93 17.99 -3.40 10.27
CA ALA A 93 17.72 -4.82 10.56
C ALA A 93 16.57 -5.05 11.58
N MET A 94 16.30 -4.06 12.44
CA MET A 94 15.27 -4.14 13.48
C MET A 94 13.83 -4.32 12.94
N MET A 95 13.56 -3.89 11.71
CA MET A 95 12.26 -4.10 11.07
C MET A 95 11.99 -5.56 10.67
N LEU A 96 13.04 -6.36 10.44
CA LEU A 96 12.94 -7.79 10.14
C LEU A 96 12.83 -8.61 11.43
N SER A 97 11.89 -8.22 12.30
CA SER A 97 11.65 -8.85 13.58
C SER A 97 10.20 -9.29 13.72
N ARG A 98 9.95 -10.21 14.66
CA ARG A 98 8.59 -10.67 14.96
C ARG A 98 7.67 -9.52 15.35
N ASN A 99 8.14 -8.59 16.18
CA ASN A 99 7.36 -7.41 16.58
C ASN A 99 7.05 -6.49 15.38
N GLY A 100 8.01 -6.32 14.46
CA GLY A 100 7.80 -5.55 13.24
C GLY A 100 6.71 -6.14 12.36
N PHE A 101 6.73 -7.46 12.14
CA PHE A 101 5.69 -8.13 11.37
C PHE A 101 4.36 -8.26 12.11
N ASP A 102 4.36 -8.39 13.45
CA ASP A 102 3.13 -8.42 14.24
C ASP A 102 2.40 -7.08 14.23
N ALA A 103 3.11 -5.95 14.12
CA ALA A 103 2.49 -4.65 13.92
C ALA A 103 1.66 -4.56 12.63
N ILE A 104 2.00 -5.38 11.62
CA ILE A 104 1.33 -5.41 10.31
C ILE A 104 0.29 -6.54 10.25
N LEU A 105 0.70 -7.74 10.69
CA LEU A 105 0.00 -9.02 10.48
C LEU A 105 -0.67 -9.55 11.75
N GLY A 106 -0.67 -8.77 12.84
CA GLY A 106 -1.09 -9.22 14.17
C GLY A 106 -2.55 -9.68 14.23
N SER A 107 -3.41 -9.17 13.33
CA SER A 107 -4.83 -9.50 13.22
C SER A 107 -5.14 -10.62 12.22
N TYR A 108 -4.13 -11.27 11.65
CA TYR A 108 -4.29 -12.33 10.65
C TYR A 108 -3.62 -13.62 11.14
N SER A 109 -4.21 -14.79 10.89
CA SER A 109 -3.57 -16.08 11.19
C SER A 109 -2.72 -16.63 10.04
N ALA A 110 -2.79 -15.99 8.88
CA ALA A 110 -2.01 -16.37 7.72
C ALA A 110 -1.58 -15.17 6.88
N VAL A 111 -0.56 -15.37 6.06
CA VAL A 111 -0.06 -14.37 5.11
C VAL A 111 0.12 -15.03 3.74
N VAL A 112 -0.40 -14.37 2.72
CA VAL A 112 -0.48 -14.85 1.34
C VAL A 112 -0.19 -13.68 0.41
N ASP A 113 0.41 -13.95 -0.74
CA ASP A 113 0.72 -12.94 -1.76
C ASP A 113 1.70 -11.85 -1.29
N VAL A 114 2.06 -10.98 -2.22
CA VAL A 114 2.91 -9.82 -1.97
C VAL A 114 2.12 -8.75 -1.20
N PRO A 115 2.74 -7.99 -0.27
CA PRO A 115 4.17 -7.96 0.03
C PRO A 115 4.69 -9.12 0.91
N GLY A 116 3.84 -9.79 1.69
CA GLY A 116 4.28 -10.80 2.67
C GLY A 116 5.06 -11.98 2.09
N ALA A 117 4.69 -12.46 0.90
CA ALA A 117 5.39 -13.54 0.20
C ALA A 117 6.88 -13.23 -0.03
N PHE A 118 7.26 -11.97 -0.28
CA PHE A 118 8.67 -11.60 -0.45
C PHE A 118 9.52 -11.80 0.81
N PHE A 119 8.89 -12.00 1.97
CA PHE A 119 9.53 -12.29 3.24
C PHE A 119 9.29 -13.75 3.69
N GLY A 120 8.87 -14.64 2.79
CA GLY A 120 8.44 -16.00 3.14
C GLY A 120 9.43 -16.79 4.00
N ALA A 121 10.71 -16.76 3.63
CA ALA A 121 11.76 -17.44 4.39
C ALA A 121 12.05 -16.76 5.75
N GLU A 122 12.05 -15.42 5.80
CA GLU A 122 12.20 -14.66 7.05
C GLU A 122 11.03 -14.91 8.00
N LEU A 123 9.80 -14.84 7.49
CA LEU A 123 8.59 -15.12 8.25
C LEU A 123 8.61 -16.56 8.78
N ALA A 124 9.02 -17.54 7.97
CA ALA A 124 9.10 -18.93 8.41
C ALA A 124 10.13 -19.15 9.53
N ALA A 125 11.21 -18.37 9.54
CA ALA A 125 12.19 -18.35 10.62
C ALA A 125 11.66 -17.65 11.88
N LEU A 126 10.97 -16.52 11.70
CA LEU A 126 10.41 -15.74 12.81
C LEU A 126 9.23 -16.45 13.49
N TYR A 127 8.45 -17.25 12.76
CA TYR A 127 7.30 -18.01 13.26
C TYR A 127 7.52 -19.52 13.05
N PRO A 128 8.31 -20.18 13.92
CA PRO A 128 8.68 -21.59 13.74
C PRO A 128 7.51 -22.56 13.85
N ASP A 129 6.44 -22.20 14.56
CA ASP A 129 5.25 -23.03 14.74
C ASP A 129 4.28 -22.95 13.54
N ALA A 130 4.46 -21.97 12.66
CA ALA A 130 3.64 -21.82 11.47
C ALA A 130 4.03 -22.86 10.42
N LYS A 131 3.02 -23.48 9.81
CA LYS A 131 3.16 -24.35 8.64
C LYS A 131 3.36 -23.50 7.39
N VAL A 132 4.15 -24.02 6.44
CA VAL A 132 4.49 -23.29 5.21
C VAL A 132 3.85 -23.95 4.00
N VAL A 133 3.16 -23.18 3.17
CA VAL A 133 2.67 -23.65 1.87
C VAL A 133 3.50 -22.97 0.77
N ILE A 134 4.26 -23.77 0.02
CA ILE A 134 4.94 -23.30 -1.18
C ILE A 134 3.92 -23.35 -2.32
N LEU A 135 3.20 -22.23 -2.50
CA LEU A 135 2.14 -22.11 -3.50
C LEU A 135 2.75 -21.78 -4.86
N ASN A 136 2.93 -22.80 -5.68
CA ASN A 136 3.65 -22.70 -6.94
C ASN A 136 2.73 -22.84 -8.17
N ARG A 137 3.27 -22.53 -9.33
CA ARG A 137 2.65 -22.68 -10.65
C ARG A 137 3.73 -23.04 -11.66
N ASP A 138 3.33 -23.61 -12.81
CA ASP A 138 4.19 -23.68 -13.98
C ASP A 138 4.85 -22.29 -14.26
N PRO A 139 6.20 -22.21 -14.32
CA PRO A 139 6.91 -20.93 -14.44
C PRO A 139 6.54 -20.14 -15.71
N GLU A 140 6.34 -20.83 -16.84
CA GLU A 140 5.97 -20.18 -18.11
C GLU A 140 4.56 -19.59 -18.04
N ALA A 141 3.60 -20.38 -17.55
CA ALA A 141 2.23 -19.93 -17.35
C ALA A 141 2.14 -18.79 -16.32
N TRP A 142 3.01 -18.80 -15.31
CA TRP A 142 3.16 -17.69 -14.37
C TRP A 142 3.69 -16.43 -15.07
N PHE A 143 4.78 -16.53 -15.84
CA PHE A 143 5.34 -15.39 -16.58
C PHE A 143 4.32 -14.77 -17.53
N ALA A 144 3.65 -15.58 -18.35
CA ALA A 144 2.62 -15.11 -19.27
C ALA A 144 1.48 -14.38 -18.53
N SER A 145 1.09 -14.87 -17.34
CA SER A 145 0.06 -14.22 -16.52
C SER A 145 0.53 -12.88 -15.93
N CYS A 146 1.78 -12.81 -15.47
CA CYS A 146 2.38 -11.58 -14.95
C CYS A 146 2.54 -10.54 -16.06
N GLN A 147 3.08 -10.91 -17.22
CA GLN A 147 3.24 -10.01 -18.36
C GLN A 147 1.90 -9.42 -18.81
N ALA A 148 0.86 -10.25 -18.99
CA ALA A 148 -0.47 -9.76 -19.35
C ALA A 148 -1.07 -8.78 -18.31
N THR A 149 -0.68 -8.92 -17.05
CA THR A 149 -1.18 -8.12 -15.93
C THR A 149 -0.42 -6.81 -15.75
N PHE A 150 0.91 -6.86 -15.78
CA PHE A 150 1.78 -5.76 -15.41
C PHE A 150 2.10 -4.84 -16.58
N THR A 151 2.12 -5.34 -17.83
CA THR A 151 2.31 -4.48 -19.01
C THR A 151 1.20 -3.43 -19.16
N GLN A 152 -0.02 -3.72 -18.71
CA GLN A 152 -1.13 -2.74 -18.69
C GLN A 152 -0.88 -1.54 -17.76
N ARG A 153 0.10 -1.65 -16.85
CA ARG A 153 0.46 -0.60 -15.89
C ARG A 153 1.32 0.50 -16.52
N ALA A 154 1.95 0.23 -17.67
CA ALA A 154 2.82 1.17 -18.37
C ALA A 154 2.07 2.22 -19.23
N GLN A 155 0.73 2.23 -19.24
CA GLN A 155 -0.03 3.19 -20.06
C GLN A 155 0.20 4.66 -19.63
N PRO A 156 0.75 5.53 -20.49
CA PRO A 156 1.18 6.88 -20.12
C PRO A 156 0.07 7.78 -19.56
N LEU A 157 -1.13 7.73 -20.15
CA LEU A 157 -2.29 8.51 -19.68
C LEU A 157 -2.71 8.09 -18.27
N ARG A 158 -2.71 6.78 -17.99
CA ARG A 158 -3.04 6.24 -16.67
C ARG A 158 -2.00 6.68 -15.63
N GLN A 159 -0.73 6.66 -16.00
CA GLN A 159 0.37 7.13 -15.15
C GLN A 159 0.28 8.63 -14.85
N ALA A 160 -0.01 9.45 -15.86
CA ALA A 160 -0.21 10.89 -15.68
C ALA A 160 -1.38 11.21 -14.74
N LEU A 161 -2.52 10.52 -14.89
CA LEU A 161 -3.68 10.67 -14.00
C LEU A 161 -3.38 10.22 -12.57
N LEU A 162 -2.68 9.10 -12.40
CA LEU A 162 -2.25 8.63 -11.07
C LEU A 162 -1.29 9.64 -10.41
N ARG A 163 -0.36 10.24 -11.16
CA ARG A 163 0.57 11.26 -10.63
C ARG A 163 -0.17 12.46 -10.06
N LEU A 164 -1.22 12.95 -10.73
CA LEU A 164 -2.05 14.05 -10.23
C LEU A 164 -2.73 13.71 -8.90
N VAL A 165 -3.25 12.49 -8.75
CA VAL A 165 -3.89 12.02 -7.50
C VAL A 165 -2.84 11.79 -6.39
N THR A 166 -1.69 11.20 -6.73
CA THR A 166 -0.61 10.94 -5.76
C THR A 166 -0.01 12.21 -5.16
N TRP A 167 -0.08 13.36 -5.85
CA TRP A 167 0.50 14.59 -5.31
C TRP A 167 -0.26 15.08 -4.06
N TRP A 168 -1.55 14.73 -3.87
CA TRP A 168 -2.36 15.19 -2.71
C TRP A 168 -2.78 14.12 -1.73
N ASP A 169 -3.00 12.87 -2.15
CA ASP A 169 -3.41 11.81 -1.23
C ASP A 169 -2.18 11.06 -0.68
N PRO A 170 -1.86 11.16 0.62
CA PRO A 170 -0.68 10.51 1.20
C PRO A 170 -0.75 8.99 1.16
N ARG A 171 -1.95 8.39 1.18
CA ARG A 171 -2.15 6.94 1.11
C ARG A 171 -1.95 6.43 -0.31
N VAL A 172 -2.52 7.10 -1.30
CA VAL A 172 -2.29 6.75 -2.72
C VAL A 172 -0.83 6.93 -3.07
N ARG A 173 -0.17 7.97 -2.56
CA ARG A 173 1.27 8.18 -2.71
C ARG A 173 2.10 7.06 -2.09
N ALA A 174 1.81 6.66 -0.85
CA ALA A 174 2.51 5.57 -0.19
C ALA A 174 2.31 4.25 -0.94
N LEU A 175 1.09 3.97 -1.41
CA LEU A 175 0.81 2.78 -2.20
C LEU A 175 1.52 2.79 -3.57
N ALA A 176 1.60 3.94 -4.23
CA ALA A 176 2.36 4.10 -5.45
C ALA A 176 3.86 3.84 -5.19
N ALA A 177 4.42 4.46 -4.15
CA ALA A 177 5.81 4.24 -3.74
C ALA A 177 6.09 2.76 -3.42
N ASN A 178 5.20 2.08 -2.70
CA ASN A 178 5.34 0.65 -2.40
C ASN A 178 5.40 -0.20 -3.68
N LEU A 179 4.58 0.14 -4.68
CA LEU A 179 4.53 -0.59 -5.95
C LEU A 179 5.76 -0.30 -6.82
N ASP A 180 6.22 0.95 -6.84
CA ASP A 180 7.44 1.36 -7.53
C ASP A 180 8.69 0.73 -6.88
N LYS A 181 8.74 0.63 -5.54
CA LYS A 181 9.80 -0.08 -4.82
C LYS A 181 9.84 -1.57 -5.17
N LYS A 182 8.70 -2.26 -5.18
CA LYS A 182 8.65 -3.67 -5.62
C LYS A 182 9.28 -3.84 -7.01
N GLN A 183 8.94 -2.94 -7.92
CA GLN A 183 9.46 -2.93 -9.29
C GLN A 183 10.99 -2.68 -9.31
N ALA A 184 11.45 -1.62 -8.66
CA ALA A 184 12.85 -1.19 -8.70
C ALA A 184 13.81 -2.04 -7.86
N GLU A 185 13.36 -2.54 -6.70
CA GLU A 185 14.24 -3.16 -5.69
C GLU A 185 14.14 -4.69 -5.66
N VAL A 186 12.94 -5.23 -5.89
CA VAL A 186 12.65 -6.68 -5.80
C VAL A 186 12.77 -7.33 -7.18
N TRP A 187 11.98 -6.88 -8.16
CA TRP A 187 12.00 -7.46 -9.51
C TRP A 187 13.25 -7.03 -10.29
N ARG A 188 13.58 -5.72 -10.28
CA ARG A 188 14.75 -5.14 -10.97
C ARG A 188 14.73 -5.28 -12.51
N PHE A 189 13.57 -5.50 -13.12
CA PHE A 189 13.36 -5.53 -14.57
C PHE A 189 11.94 -5.10 -14.93
N GLU A 190 11.73 -4.49 -16.09
CA GLU A 190 10.39 -4.16 -16.59
C GLU A 190 9.79 -5.34 -17.37
N TRP A 191 8.48 -5.55 -17.22
CA TRP A 191 7.77 -6.69 -17.82
C TRP A 191 7.65 -6.62 -19.36
N HIS A 192 8.04 -5.49 -19.96
CA HIS A 192 8.06 -5.26 -21.40
C HIS A 192 9.47 -5.32 -22.01
N ASP A 193 10.51 -5.52 -21.20
CA ASP A 193 11.88 -5.62 -21.69
C ASP A 193 12.06 -6.92 -22.51
N GLU A 194 12.98 -6.90 -23.48
CA GLU A 194 13.25 -8.07 -24.33
C GLU A 194 13.75 -9.27 -23.51
N ASP A 195 14.52 -9.01 -22.45
CA ASP A 195 15.05 -10.01 -21.53
C ASP A 195 14.17 -10.26 -20.29
N ALA A 196 12.96 -9.65 -20.24
CA ALA A 196 12.06 -9.75 -19.09
C ALA A 196 11.70 -11.20 -18.73
N ARG A 197 11.56 -12.06 -19.76
CA ARG A 197 11.25 -13.47 -19.55
C ARG A 197 12.34 -14.18 -18.78
N GLU A 198 13.58 -14.06 -19.22
CA GLU A 198 14.72 -14.72 -18.58
C GLU A 198 14.89 -14.24 -17.15
N LYS A 199 14.85 -12.92 -16.92
CA LYS A 199 14.96 -12.34 -15.58
C LYS A 199 13.81 -12.76 -14.65
N ALA A 200 12.59 -12.81 -15.16
CA ALA A 200 11.43 -13.22 -14.38
C ALA A 200 11.52 -14.69 -13.95
N LEU A 201 11.91 -15.59 -14.86
CA LEU A 201 12.06 -17.01 -14.56
C LEU A 201 13.21 -17.25 -13.58
N ALA A 202 14.35 -16.58 -13.76
CA ALA A 202 15.47 -16.63 -12.82
C ALA A 202 15.07 -16.12 -11.42
N PHE A 203 14.31 -15.03 -11.35
CA PHE A 203 13.77 -14.54 -10.08
C PHE A 203 12.83 -15.56 -9.43
N PHE A 204 11.91 -16.15 -10.21
CA PHE A 204 10.95 -17.13 -9.73
C PHE A 204 11.65 -18.35 -9.14
N GLU A 205 12.58 -18.94 -9.88
CA GLU A 205 13.37 -20.08 -9.44
C GLU A 205 14.22 -19.75 -8.21
N GLY A 206 14.89 -18.60 -8.20
CA GLY A 206 15.68 -18.13 -7.07
C GLY A 206 14.86 -17.99 -5.79
N TYR A 207 13.69 -17.35 -5.88
CA TYR A 207 12.78 -17.16 -4.75
C TYR A 207 12.30 -18.49 -4.15
N TYR A 208 11.82 -19.42 -4.99
CA TYR A 208 11.36 -20.72 -4.49
C TYR A 208 12.52 -21.61 -4.03
N GLY A 209 13.69 -21.50 -4.67
CA GLY A 209 14.93 -22.15 -4.23
C GLY A 209 15.31 -21.70 -2.82
N GLU A 210 15.30 -20.39 -2.56
CA GLU A 210 15.56 -19.83 -1.23
C GLU A 210 14.58 -20.35 -0.18
N CYS A 211 13.27 -20.33 -0.48
CA CYS A 211 12.24 -20.85 0.43
C CYS A 211 12.49 -22.33 0.76
N ARG A 212 12.80 -23.16 -0.24
CA ARG A 212 13.10 -24.59 -0.03
C ARG A 212 14.39 -24.84 0.74
N ALA A 213 15.39 -23.97 0.58
CA ALA A 213 16.67 -24.09 1.26
C ALA A 213 16.57 -23.70 2.74
N ARG A 214 15.81 -22.66 3.07
CA ARG A 214 15.75 -22.07 4.43
C ARG A 214 14.65 -22.66 5.31
N ILE A 215 13.63 -23.30 4.73
CA ILE A 215 12.48 -23.86 5.46
C ILE A 215 12.67 -25.37 5.53
N ALA A 216 12.38 -26.04 6.65
CA ALA A 216 12.58 -27.49 6.74
C ALA A 216 11.54 -28.28 5.91
N PRO A 217 11.88 -29.43 5.27
CA PRO A 217 10.94 -30.22 4.47
C PRO A 217 9.67 -30.63 5.23
N GLY A 218 9.79 -31.06 6.49
CA GLY A 218 8.64 -31.44 7.31
C GLY A 218 7.72 -30.28 7.72
N ARG A 219 8.15 -29.03 7.50
CA ARG A 219 7.36 -27.82 7.77
C ARG A 219 6.71 -27.20 6.53
N ARG A 220 6.95 -27.78 5.34
CA ARG A 220 6.44 -27.23 4.09
C ARG A 220 5.72 -28.27 3.23
N ILE A 221 4.75 -27.80 2.45
CA ILE A 221 4.13 -28.57 1.36
C ILE A 221 4.33 -27.81 0.04
N GLU A 222 4.62 -28.52 -1.04
CA GLU A 222 4.50 -27.99 -2.40
C GLU A 222 3.03 -28.10 -2.82
N PHE A 223 2.43 -27.00 -3.25
CA PHE A 223 1.00 -26.95 -3.51
C PHE A 223 0.70 -26.12 -4.76
N THR A 224 -0.23 -26.61 -5.57
CA THR A 224 -0.89 -25.86 -6.64
C THR A 224 -2.38 -25.80 -6.35
N VAL A 225 -3.07 -24.72 -6.77
CA VAL A 225 -4.52 -24.60 -6.54
C VAL A 225 -5.35 -25.71 -7.21
N GLN A 226 -4.76 -26.47 -8.12
CA GLN A 226 -5.35 -27.62 -8.77
C GLN A 226 -5.40 -28.85 -7.86
N ASP A 227 -4.56 -28.90 -6.82
CA ASP A 227 -4.48 -30.04 -5.88
C ASP A 227 -5.72 -30.13 -4.98
N GLY A 228 -6.47 -29.03 -4.83
CA GLY A 228 -7.73 -29.00 -4.10
C GLY A 228 -7.57 -29.09 -2.58
N TRP A 229 -8.61 -29.60 -1.90
CA TRP A 229 -8.67 -29.57 -0.43
C TRP A 229 -7.84 -30.63 0.25
N ALA A 230 -7.87 -31.88 -0.24
CA ALA A 230 -7.31 -33.03 0.47
C ALA A 230 -5.86 -32.82 0.96
N PRO A 231 -4.87 -32.49 0.10
CA PRO A 231 -3.49 -32.31 0.55
C PRO A 231 -3.30 -31.07 1.44
N LEU A 232 -4.07 -30.00 1.20
CA LEU A 232 -4.01 -28.79 2.03
C LEU A 232 -4.53 -29.05 3.45
N CYS A 233 -5.72 -29.66 3.55
CA CYS A 233 -6.37 -29.96 4.83
C CYS A 233 -5.57 -30.98 5.65
N GLU A 234 -5.04 -32.03 5.01
CA GLU A 234 -4.15 -33.01 5.64
C GLU A 234 -2.90 -32.32 6.21
N PHE A 235 -2.21 -31.52 5.38
CA PHE A 235 -1.01 -30.82 5.81
C PHE A 235 -1.31 -29.84 6.94
N LEU A 236 -2.42 -29.11 6.89
CA LEU A 236 -2.82 -28.17 7.94
C LEU A 236 -3.35 -28.85 9.20
N GLY A 237 -3.79 -30.12 9.12
CA GLY A 237 -4.38 -30.86 10.23
C GLY A 237 -5.81 -30.40 10.55
N VAL A 238 -6.59 -30.10 9.51
CA VAL A 238 -7.98 -29.64 9.60
C VAL A 238 -8.89 -30.49 8.72
N GLU A 239 -10.19 -30.51 8.99
CA GLU A 239 -11.15 -31.24 8.16
C GLU A 239 -11.39 -30.57 6.80
N VAL A 240 -11.74 -31.38 5.79
CA VAL A 240 -12.19 -30.88 4.49
C VAL A 240 -13.55 -30.18 4.65
N PRO A 241 -13.68 -28.93 4.20
CA PRO A 241 -14.90 -28.15 4.38
C PRO A 241 -16.05 -28.75 3.57
N SER A 242 -17.21 -28.85 4.20
CA SER A 242 -18.39 -29.47 3.61
C SER A 242 -19.66 -28.83 4.15
N VAL A 243 -20.71 -28.83 3.32
CA VAL A 243 -22.03 -28.29 3.62
C VAL A 243 -23.07 -29.40 3.54
N VAL A 244 -24.08 -29.34 4.40
CA VAL A 244 -25.23 -30.23 4.33
C VAL A 244 -26.27 -29.57 3.43
N GLY A 245 -26.62 -30.21 2.32
CA GLY A 245 -27.67 -29.74 1.44
C GLY A 245 -29.06 -29.84 2.07
N GLU A 246 -30.06 -29.21 1.45
CA GLU A 246 -31.47 -29.31 1.89
C GLU A 246 -31.98 -30.76 1.91
N ASP A 247 -31.35 -31.64 1.13
CA ASP A 247 -31.59 -33.08 1.07
C ASP A 247 -30.89 -33.88 2.18
N GLY A 248 -30.22 -33.22 3.12
CA GLY A 248 -29.47 -33.84 4.22
C GLY A 248 -28.13 -34.45 3.80
N VAL A 249 -27.73 -34.32 2.53
CA VAL A 249 -26.48 -34.91 2.02
C VAL A 249 -25.31 -33.96 2.23
N ARG A 250 -24.27 -34.43 2.92
CA ARG A 250 -23.01 -33.71 3.12
C ARG A 250 -22.21 -33.72 1.81
N ARG A 251 -21.89 -32.53 1.30
CA ARG A 251 -21.09 -32.33 0.08
C ARG A 251 -19.88 -31.46 0.39
N GLU A 252 -18.75 -31.80 -0.20
CA GLU A 252 -17.55 -30.98 -0.14
C GLU A 252 -17.80 -29.61 -0.78
N VAL A 253 -17.32 -28.55 -0.13
CA VAL A 253 -17.34 -27.20 -0.71
C VAL A 253 -16.31 -27.17 -1.84
N PRO A 254 -16.63 -26.72 -3.06
CA PRO A 254 -15.64 -26.65 -4.13
C PRO A 254 -14.45 -25.76 -3.75
N PHE A 255 -13.23 -26.20 -4.09
CA PHE A 255 -12.05 -25.37 -3.86
C PHE A 255 -12.18 -24.03 -4.60
N PRO A 256 -11.96 -22.88 -3.95
CA PRO A 256 -12.18 -21.59 -4.56
C PRO A 256 -11.36 -21.39 -5.85
N ARG A 257 -12.01 -20.90 -6.90
CA ARG A 257 -11.35 -20.46 -8.14
C ARG A 257 -11.68 -19.00 -8.37
N THR A 258 -10.77 -18.12 -7.97
CA THR A 258 -10.97 -16.66 -8.03
C THR A 258 -9.79 -15.98 -8.73
N ASN A 259 -10.02 -14.74 -9.20
CA ASN A 259 -8.98 -13.88 -9.77
C ASN A 259 -8.33 -14.40 -11.08
N GLU A 260 -9.13 -15.10 -11.89
CA GLU A 260 -8.76 -15.48 -13.25
C GLU A 260 -8.41 -14.26 -14.09
N SER A 261 -7.53 -14.41 -15.09
CA SER A 261 -7.06 -13.29 -15.91
C SER A 261 -8.22 -12.49 -16.55
N ALA A 262 -9.31 -13.18 -16.93
CA ALA A 262 -10.52 -12.55 -17.48
C ALA A 262 -11.26 -11.65 -16.47
N SER A 263 -11.21 -11.96 -15.17
CA SER A 263 -11.87 -11.20 -14.09
C SER A 263 -10.93 -10.25 -13.34
N PHE A 264 -9.65 -10.16 -13.74
CA PHE A 264 -8.66 -9.33 -13.05
C PHE A 264 -9.00 -7.83 -13.08
N ALA A 265 -9.50 -7.33 -14.22
CA ALA A 265 -9.88 -5.92 -14.35
C ALA A 265 -11.02 -5.54 -13.40
N GLN A 266 -12.03 -6.42 -13.28
CA GLN A 266 -13.16 -6.24 -12.35
C GLN A 266 -12.69 -6.30 -10.88
N THR A 267 -11.81 -7.25 -10.56
CA THR A 267 -11.24 -7.40 -9.21
C THR A 267 -10.44 -6.15 -8.82
N ARG A 268 -9.61 -5.64 -9.73
CA ARG A 268 -8.85 -4.39 -9.53
C ARG A 268 -9.79 -3.20 -9.31
N GLN A 269 -10.86 -3.08 -10.10
CA GLN A 269 -11.85 -2.02 -9.95
C GLN A 269 -12.55 -2.10 -8.59
N LYS A 270 -12.88 -3.30 -8.11
CA LYS A 270 -13.52 -3.52 -6.80
C LYS A 270 -12.67 -3.01 -5.64
N PHE A 271 -11.37 -3.27 -5.65
CA PHE A 271 -10.48 -2.92 -4.54
C PHE A 271 -9.86 -1.52 -4.66
N ALA A 272 -9.42 -1.11 -5.86
CA ALA A 272 -8.80 0.20 -6.07
C ALA A 272 -9.83 1.31 -6.30
N GLY A 273 -11.01 0.97 -6.83
CA GLY A 273 -12.06 1.92 -7.21
C GLY A 273 -12.49 2.85 -6.07
N PRO A 274 -12.87 2.33 -4.89
CA PRO A 274 -13.31 3.16 -3.76
C PRO A 274 -12.24 4.17 -3.33
N ILE A 275 -10.98 3.74 -3.23
CA ILE A 275 -9.85 4.59 -2.82
C ILE A 275 -9.60 5.69 -3.85
N LEU A 276 -9.59 5.35 -5.15
CA LEU A 276 -9.39 6.32 -6.22
C LEU A 276 -10.56 7.30 -6.33
N GLN A 277 -11.79 6.85 -6.09
CA GLN A 277 -12.97 7.73 -6.04
C GLN A 277 -12.92 8.68 -4.85
N GLN A 278 -12.56 8.17 -3.67
CA GLN A 278 -12.39 9.01 -2.49
C GLN A 278 -11.28 10.04 -2.71
N ALA A 279 -10.10 9.63 -3.20
CA ALA A 279 -9.00 10.53 -3.51
C ALA A 279 -9.39 11.60 -4.55
N LYS A 280 -10.21 11.23 -5.55
CA LYS A 280 -10.78 12.18 -6.52
C LYS A 280 -11.69 13.21 -5.84
N TRP A 281 -12.60 12.80 -4.96
CA TRP A 281 -13.49 13.71 -4.22
C TRP A 281 -12.72 14.61 -3.26
N ASP A 282 -11.73 14.07 -2.55
CA ASP A 282 -10.82 14.83 -1.68
C ASP A 282 -10.04 15.88 -2.48
N TRP A 283 -9.64 15.55 -3.71
CA TRP A 283 -8.98 16.49 -4.61
C TRP A 283 -9.92 17.61 -5.08
N LEU A 284 -11.14 17.26 -5.52
CA LEU A 284 -12.15 18.23 -5.96
C LEU A 284 -12.58 19.18 -4.84
N THR A 285 -12.79 18.67 -3.63
CA THR A 285 -13.15 19.49 -2.45
C THR A 285 -12.04 20.46 -2.08
N ARG A 286 -10.77 20.03 -2.13
CA ARG A 286 -9.61 20.91 -1.88
C ARG A 286 -9.45 22.00 -2.95
N ILE A 287 -9.64 21.67 -4.23
CA ILE A 287 -9.67 22.69 -5.30
C ILE A 287 -10.78 23.70 -5.05
N GLY A 288 -11.97 23.22 -4.71
CA GLY A 288 -13.10 24.07 -4.33
C GLY A 288 -12.76 25.00 -3.16
N LEU A 289 -12.09 24.49 -2.12
CA LEU A 289 -11.65 25.28 -0.97
C LEU A 289 -10.62 26.34 -1.36
N VAL A 290 -9.60 25.99 -2.16
CA VAL A 290 -8.59 26.95 -2.64
C VAL A 290 -9.24 28.04 -3.50
N ALA A 291 -10.17 27.67 -4.38
CA ALA A 291 -10.93 28.62 -5.19
C ALA A 291 -11.79 29.55 -4.32
N ALA A 292 -12.48 29.01 -3.30
CA ALA A 292 -13.30 29.80 -2.38
C ALA A 292 -12.46 30.77 -1.53
N VAL A 293 -11.32 30.32 -0.98
CA VAL A 293 -10.38 31.18 -0.26
C VAL A 293 -9.82 32.27 -1.19
N GLY A 294 -9.42 31.89 -2.41
CA GLY A 294 -8.94 32.84 -3.42
C GLY A 294 -9.99 33.90 -3.77
N GLN A 295 -11.25 33.49 -3.93
CA GLN A 295 -12.38 34.39 -4.16
C GLN A 295 -12.64 35.31 -2.97
N ALA A 296 -12.60 34.79 -1.74
CA ALA A 296 -12.76 35.58 -0.52
C ALA A 296 -11.64 36.64 -0.38
N VAL A 297 -10.38 36.27 -0.64
CA VAL A 297 -9.24 37.20 -0.66
C VAL A 297 -9.40 38.26 -1.75
N PHE A 298 -9.85 37.87 -2.94
CA PHE A 298 -10.11 38.79 -4.05
C PHE A 298 -11.20 39.82 -3.68
N ILE A 299 -12.34 39.36 -3.16
CA ILE A 299 -13.46 40.22 -2.73
C ILE A 299 -13.00 41.13 -1.58
N SER A 300 -12.27 40.60 -0.60
CA SER A 300 -11.70 41.39 0.49
C SER A 300 -10.82 42.53 -0.03
N ARG A 301 -9.90 42.23 -0.96
CA ARG A 301 -8.99 43.24 -1.54
C ARG A 301 -9.68 44.25 -2.44
N ARG A 302 -10.68 43.84 -3.22
CA ARG A 302 -11.32 44.69 -4.23
C ARG A 302 -12.51 45.49 -3.71
N VAL A 303 -13.21 44.98 -2.72
CA VAL A 303 -14.46 45.56 -2.22
C VAL A 303 -14.28 46.07 -0.80
N TRP A 304 -13.87 45.21 0.13
CA TRP A 304 -13.83 45.56 1.55
C TRP A 304 -12.69 46.51 1.91
N LEU A 305 -11.47 46.24 1.43
CA LEU A 305 -10.30 47.06 1.75
C LEU A 305 -10.46 48.51 1.29
N PRO A 306 -10.95 48.81 0.06
CA PRO A 306 -11.22 50.19 -0.35
C PRO A 306 -12.36 50.85 0.44
N VAL A 307 -13.41 50.11 0.81
CA VAL A 307 -14.52 50.64 1.63
C VAL A 307 -14.03 51.00 3.03
N VAL A 308 -13.30 50.10 3.69
CA VAL A 308 -12.71 50.35 5.01
C VAL A 308 -11.77 51.54 4.97
N MET A 309 -10.89 51.63 3.97
CA MET A 309 -9.98 52.78 3.81
C MET A 309 -10.74 54.10 3.65
N ARG A 310 -11.85 54.13 2.90
CA ARG A 310 -12.70 55.33 2.78
C ARG A 310 -13.37 55.71 4.09
N VAL A 311 -13.92 54.73 4.83
CA VAL A 311 -14.57 54.97 6.13
C VAL A 311 -13.58 55.47 7.17
N VAL A 312 -12.36 54.92 7.20
CA VAL A 312 -11.30 55.39 8.09
C VAL A 312 -10.90 56.83 7.73
N GLN A 313 -10.71 57.13 6.44
CA GLN A 313 -10.39 58.49 5.98
C GLN A 313 -11.48 59.51 6.35
N THR A 314 -12.75 59.20 6.12
CA THR A 314 -13.86 60.09 6.50
C THR A 314 -14.02 60.21 8.01
N GLY A 315 -13.82 59.15 8.78
CA GLY A 315 -13.81 59.18 10.25
C GLY A 315 -12.69 60.06 10.81
N THR A 316 -11.48 59.98 10.25
CA THR A 316 -10.36 60.86 10.64
C THR A 316 -10.59 62.32 10.26
N ALA A 317 -11.27 62.59 9.16
CA ALA A 317 -11.62 63.96 8.75
C ALA A 317 -12.68 64.59 9.68
N VAL A 318 -13.64 63.79 10.17
CA VAL A 318 -14.66 64.24 11.14
C VAL A 318 -14.05 64.51 12.52
N LEU A 319 -13.08 63.72 12.96
CA LEU A 319 -12.38 63.95 14.25
C LEU A 319 -11.32 65.06 14.17
N GLY A 320 -10.73 65.31 13.00
CA GLY A 320 -9.76 66.40 12.77
C GLY A 320 -10.39 67.78 12.53
N GLY A 321 -11.67 67.84 12.16
CA GLY A 321 -12.38 69.10 11.87
C GLY A 321 -12.93 69.86 13.09
N GLY A 322 -12.77 69.33 14.31
CA GLY A 322 -13.36 69.89 15.54
C GLY A 322 -12.53 70.93 16.29
N SER A 323 -11.32 71.30 15.83
CA SER A 323 -10.36 72.09 16.63
C SER A 323 -9.94 73.42 15.98
N GLY A 324 -10.84 74.14 15.31
CA GLY A 324 -10.41 75.31 14.55
C GLY A 324 -11.44 76.37 14.22
N ALA A 325 -12.26 76.83 15.17
CA ALA A 325 -12.90 78.16 15.07
C ALA A 325 -13.62 78.57 16.37
N ALA A 326 -12.89 79.14 17.33
CA ALA A 326 -13.48 80.04 18.33
C ALA A 326 -12.39 80.85 19.07
N PHE A 327 -11.80 81.84 18.41
CA PHE A 327 -11.25 83.00 19.11
C PHE A 327 -11.63 84.26 18.32
N GLY A 328 -12.81 84.78 18.65
CA GLY A 328 -13.29 86.07 18.18
C GLY A 328 -12.45 87.19 18.77
N ARG A 329 -12.07 88.15 17.92
CA ARG A 329 -11.59 89.46 18.35
C ARG A 329 -12.76 90.21 19.00
N LEU A 330 -12.56 90.70 20.22
CA LEU A 330 -13.29 91.86 20.75
C LEU A 330 -12.27 92.97 21.02
N LYS A 331 -12.48 94.09 20.34
CA LYS A 331 -12.13 95.42 20.81
C LYS A 331 -13.17 95.85 21.84
#